data_AF-A0A3D3R0E2-F1
#
_entry.id   AF-A0A3D3R0E2-F1
#
_cell.length_a   1.000
_cell.length_b   1.000
_cell.length_c   1.000
_cell.angle_alpha   90.00
_cell.angle_beta   90.00
_cell.angle_gamma   90.00
#
_symmetry.space_group_name_H-M   'P 1'
#
loop_
_entity.id
_entity.type
_entity.pdbx_description
1 polymer ?
#
loop_
_entity_poly.entity_id
_entity_poly.type
_entity_poly.pdbx_seq_one_letter_code
_entity_poly.pdbx_strand_id
1 'polypeptide(L)'
;MPKMYRAMRKDSDDKPIVDSSGKGLGVRGVPVNGVTDVDLDSEGCVLLNNKGMSVAPRWRDLPIFLISKRLIDKVPGARGSSNLYCFTMGGGNFQDGDVSESLTLRVDSKSHGVICPMSLMRLADYEIELASTREQWGVDED
;
A
#
# COMPACT_ATOMS: atom_id res chain seq x y z
N MET A 1 7.61 11.20 8.46
CA MET A 1 6.87 10.22 7.65
C MET A 1 5.40 10.62 7.53
N PRO A 2 4.87 10.77 6.30
CA PRO A 2 3.44 10.98 6.05
C PRO A 2 2.59 9.90 6.72
N LYS A 3 1.38 10.23 7.17
CA LYS A 3 0.42 9.22 7.66
C LYS A 3 -0.39 8.68 6.49
N MET A 4 -0.48 7.37 6.37
CA MET A 4 -1.17 6.71 5.26
C MET A 4 -1.80 5.38 5.67
N TYR A 5 -2.69 4.88 4.83
CA TYR A 5 -3.51 3.70 5.10
C TYR A 5 -3.57 2.76 3.91
N ARG A 6 -3.61 1.45 4.16
CA ARG A 6 -3.82 0.42 3.12
C ARG A 6 -4.58 -0.78 3.68
N ALA A 7 -5.47 -1.35 2.88
CA ALA A 7 -6.08 -2.63 3.18
C ALA A 7 -5.13 -3.77 2.78
N MET A 8 -4.71 -4.60 3.73
CA MET A 8 -3.81 -5.73 3.50
C MET A 8 -4.29 -6.97 4.24
N ARG A 9 -3.79 -8.15 3.85
CA ARG A 9 -3.93 -9.36 4.66
C ARG A 9 -3.02 -9.26 5.88
N LYS A 10 -3.51 -9.78 7.00
CA LYS A 10 -2.79 -9.85 8.26
C LYS A 10 -2.17 -11.22 8.44
N ASP A 11 -0.92 -11.24 8.90
CA ASP A 11 -0.14 -12.42 9.25
C ASP A 11 -0.40 -12.82 10.72
N SER A 12 0.22 -13.92 11.17
CA SER A 12 0.04 -14.49 12.52
C SER A 12 0.55 -13.62 13.67
N ASP A 13 1.40 -12.63 13.39
CA ASP A 13 1.98 -11.66 14.33
C ASP A 13 1.29 -10.28 14.28
N ASP A 14 0.08 -10.23 13.73
CA ASP A 14 -0.73 -9.03 13.56
C ASP A 14 -0.15 -7.96 12.62
N LYS A 15 0.90 -8.29 11.86
CA LYS A 15 1.52 -7.43 10.84
C LYS A 15 1.00 -7.76 9.44
N PRO A 16 1.23 -6.90 8.43
CA PRO A 16 0.81 -7.25 7.07
C PRO A 16 1.66 -8.39 6.50
N ILE A 17 1.00 -9.25 5.71
CA ILE A 17 1.71 -10.27 4.91
C ILE A 17 2.55 -9.57 3.84
N VAL A 18 3.83 -9.93 3.75
CA VAL A 18 4.74 -9.49 2.70
C VAL A 18 4.55 -10.38 1.48
N ASP A 19 3.94 -9.84 0.42
CA ASP A 19 3.80 -10.50 -0.87
C ASP A 19 3.49 -9.49 -1.98
N SER A 20 3.73 -9.90 -3.23
CA SER A 20 3.57 -9.07 -4.43
C SER A 20 2.12 -8.93 -4.91
N SER A 21 1.12 -9.27 -4.09
CA SER A 21 -0.28 -9.10 -4.46
C SER A 21 -0.79 -7.69 -4.12
N GLY A 22 -1.84 -7.25 -4.80
CA GLY A 22 -2.54 -5.99 -4.46
C GLY A 22 -3.21 -5.96 -3.08
N LYS A 23 -3.03 -7.00 -2.26
CA LYS A 23 -3.53 -7.14 -0.87
C LYS A 23 -2.40 -7.51 0.11
N GLY A 24 -1.15 -7.54 -0.33
CA GLY A 24 0.03 -7.68 0.53
C GLY A 24 0.75 -6.34 0.71
N LEU A 25 1.80 -6.38 1.53
CA LEU A 25 2.84 -5.36 1.60
C LEU A 25 3.83 -5.61 0.46
N GLY A 26 3.50 -5.08 -0.72
CA GLY A 26 4.23 -5.31 -1.96
C GLY A 26 3.48 -4.74 -3.17
N VAL A 27 4.02 -5.01 -4.35
CA VAL A 27 3.48 -4.53 -5.63
C VAL A 27 3.48 -5.62 -6.69
N ARG A 28 2.57 -5.52 -7.65
CA ARG A 28 2.55 -6.37 -8.85
C ARG A 28 3.41 -5.74 -9.95
N GLY A 29 4.58 -6.31 -10.18
CA GLY A 29 5.40 -6.01 -11.37
C GLY A 29 4.97 -6.74 -12.65
N VAL A 30 4.04 -7.69 -12.54
CA VAL A 30 3.44 -8.42 -13.67
C VAL A 30 1.91 -8.31 -13.64
N PRO A 31 1.23 -8.26 -14.80
CA PRO A 31 -0.22 -8.09 -14.81
C PRO A 31 -0.95 -9.26 -14.14
N VAL A 32 -1.79 -8.95 -13.14
CA VAL A 32 -2.73 -9.90 -12.54
C VAL A 32 -4.14 -9.43 -12.88
N ASN A 33 -4.88 -10.21 -13.65
CA ASN A 33 -6.19 -9.83 -14.22
C ASN A 33 -6.12 -8.49 -15.00
N GLY A 34 -5.04 -8.27 -15.75
CA GLY A 34 -4.81 -7.05 -16.54
C GLY A 34 -4.36 -5.83 -15.72
N VAL A 35 -4.03 -5.99 -14.44
CA VAL A 35 -3.61 -4.89 -13.56
C VAL A 35 -2.18 -5.11 -13.07
N THR A 36 -1.31 -4.12 -13.28
CA THR A 36 0.00 -3.96 -12.64
C THR A 36 -0.03 -2.79 -11.67
N ASP A 37 0.80 -2.84 -10.62
CA ASP A 37 0.97 -1.72 -9.69
C ASP A 37 2.12 -0.81 -10.10
N VAL A 38 3.11 -1.35 -10.82
CA VAL A 38 4.28 -0.64 -11.35
C VAL A 38 4.55 -1.03 -12.80
N ASP A 39 5.22 -0.14 -13.53
CA ASP A 39 5.77 -0.46 -14.85
C ASP A 39 7.26 -0.75 -14.73
N LEU A 40 7.75 -1.70 -15.52
CA LEU A 40 9.16 -2.09 -15.54
C LEU A 40 9.79 -1.73 -16.88
N ASP A 41 11.07 -1.36 -16.87
CA ASP A 41 11.87 -1.26 -18.09
C ASP A 41 12.35 -2.63 -18.60
N SER A 42 13.13 -2.64 -19.69
CA SER A 42 13.69 -3.86 -20.28
C SER A 42 14.68 -4.59 -19.37
N GLU A 43 15.20 -3.93 -18.35
CA GLU A 43 16.13 -4.51 -17.37
C GLU A 43 15.42 -5.00 -16.11
N GLY A 44 14.10 -4.80 -16.00
CA GLY A 44 13.32 -5.16 -14.81
C GLY A 44 13.44 -4.16 -13.67
N CYS A 45 13.85 -2.92 -13.96
CA CYS A 45 13.83 -1.82 -13.01
C CYS A 45 12.47 -1.12 -13.02
N VAL A 46 12.04 -0.63 -11.86
CA VAL A 46 10.77 0.07 -11.67
C VAL A 46 10.86 1.48 -12.27
N LEU A 47 9.99 1.80 -13.22
CA LEU A 47 9.92 3.13 -13.82
C LEU A 47 9.42 4.17 -12.79
N LEU A 48 10.07 5.33 -12.76
CA LEU A 48 9.70 6.45 -11.89
C LEU A 48 8.55 7.27 -12.48
N ASN A 49 7.37 6.66 -12.60
CA ASN A 49 6.20 7.26 -13.28
C ASN A 49 4.97 7.39 -12.36
N ASN A 50 5.19 7.68 -11.07
CA ASN A 50 4.15 7.83 -10.05
C ASN A 50 3.22 6.61 -9.93
N LYS A 51 3.76 5.42 -10.18
CA LYS A 51 3.13 4.13 -9.90
C LYS A 51 3.82 3.45 -8.73
N GLY A 52 3.11 2.57 -8.03
CA GLY A 52 3.61 1.95 -6.81
C GLY A 52 2.50 1.34 -5.96
N MET A 53 2.79 1.17 -4.68
CA MET A 53 1.85 0.59 -3.73
C MET A 53 0.79 1.62 -3.31
N SER A 54 -0.46 1.43 -3.75
CA SER A 54 -1.58 2.33 -3.40
C SER A 54 -1.82 2.45 -1.89
N VAL A 55 -2.03 3.68 -1.45
CA VAL A 55 -2.40 4.06 -0.08
C VAL A 55 -3.46 5.17 -0.08
N ALA A 56 -4.10 5.39 1.05
CA ALA A 56 -5.13 6.40 1.27
C ALA A 56 -4.82 7.28 2.50
N PRO A 57 -5.37 8.50 2.60
CA PRO A 57 -5.20 9.40 3.75
C PRO A 57 -5.90 8.90 5.02
N ARG A 58 -6.98 8.12 4.87
CA ARG A 58 -7.73 7.49 5.97
C ARG A 58 -8.20 6.11 5.53
N TRP A 59 -8.33 5.17 6.46
CA TRP A 59 -8.85 3.85 6.12
C TRP A 59 -10.28 3.89 5.56
N ARG A 60 -11.09 4.85 5.99
CA ARG A 60 -12.46 5.07 5.49
C ARG A 60 -12.52 5.61 4.06
N ASP A 61 -11.40 6.10 3.51
CA ASP A 61 -11.30 6.55 2.12
C ASP A 61 -10.88 5.41 1.17
N LEU A 62 -10.58 4.22 1.70
CA LEU A 62 -10.31 3.05 0.88
C LEU A 62 -11.56 2.64 0.10
N PRO A 63 -11.42 2.08 -1.11
CA PRO A 63 -12.55 1.51 -1.84
C PRO A 63 -13.33 0.50 -1.00
N ILE A 64 -14.67 0.58 -1.01
CA ILE A 64 -15.54 -0.26 -0.16
C ILE A 64 -15.36 -1.78 -0.36
N PHE A 65 -14.84 -2.21 -1.52
CA PHE A 65 -14.53 -3.62 -1.80
C PHE A 65 -13.18 -4.08 -1.22
N LEU A 66 -12.39 -3.16 -0.67
CA LEU A 66 -11.17 -3.43 0.10
C LEU A 66 -11.41 -3.32 1.62
N ILE A 67 -12.39 -2.54 2.05
CA ILE A 67 -12.81 -2.47 3.47
C ILE A 67 -13.57 -3.74 3.82
N SER A 68 -13.12 -4.44 4.86
CA SER A 68 -13.67 -5.73 5.26
C SER A 68 -15.16 -5.66 5.61
N LYS A 69 -15.95 -6.64 5.16
CA LYS A 69 -17.39 -6.75 5.47
C LYS A 69 -17.71 -6.78 6.97
N ARG A 70 -16.73 -7.14 7.83
CA ARG A 70 -16.88 -7.09 9.29
C ARG A 70 -16.96 -5.66 9.84
N LEU A 71 -16.59 -4.66 9.05
CA LEU A 71 -16.63 -3.24 9.40
C LEU A 71 -17.88 -2.54 8.81
N ILE A 72 -18.89 -3.28 8.35
CA ILE A 72 -20.09 -2.71 7.72
C ILE A 72 -20.84 -1.73 8.63
N ASP A 73 -20.80 -1.95 9.94
CA ASP A 73 -21.40 -1.06 10.94
C ASP A 73 -20.65 0.28 11.05
N LYS A 74 -19.37 0.32 10.68
CA LYS A 74 -18.52 1.52 10.69
C LYS A 74 -18.48 2.21 9.32
N VAL A 75 -18.56 1.44 8.23
CA VAL A 75 -18.54 1.93 6.84
C VAL A 75 -19.66 1.25 6.04
N PRO A 76 -20.78 1.95 5.78
CA PRO A 76 -21.86 1.42 4.99
C PRO A 76 -21.39 0.93 3.61
N GLY A 77 -21.76 -0.29 3.25
CA GLY A 77 -21.38 -0.91 1.97
C GLY A 77 -20.01 -1.60 1.96
N ALA A 78 -19.29 -1.65 3.08
CA ALA A 78 -18.07 -2.45 3.20
C ALA A 78 -18.34 -3.91 2.79
N ARG A 79 -17.57 -4.40 1.82
CA ARG A 79 -17.79 -5.71 1.19
C ARG A 79 -16.51 -6.47 0.84
N GLY A 80 -15.37 -5.97 1.31
CA GLY A 80 -14.09 -6.68 1.22
C GLY A 80 -14.08 -7.97 2.04
N SER A 81 -13.11 -8.83 1.73
CA SER A 81 -12.94 -10.10 2.43
C SER A 81 -12.72 -9.90 3.94
N SER A 82 -13.19 -10.86 4.75
CA SER A 82 -13.01 -10.85 6.21
C SER A 82 -11.55 -10.91 6.67
N ASN A 83 -10.64 -11.36 5.80
CA ASN A 83 -9.20 -11.43 6.07
C ASN A 83 -8.42 -10.15 5.69
N LEU A 84 -9.11 -9.11 5.21
CA LEU A 84 -8.51 -7.79 5.01
C LEU A 84 -8.62 -6.97 6.30
N TYR A 85 -7.54 -6.26 6.59
CA TYR A 85 -7.42 -5.32 7.70
C TYR A 85 -6.91 -3.99 7.16
N CYS A 86 -7.40 -2.89 7.72
CA CYS A 86 -6.89 -1.56 7.41
C CYS A 86 -5.68 -1.28 8.30
N PHE A 87 -4.51 -1.19 7.68
CA PHE A 87 -3.28 -0.82 8.36
C PHE A 87 -3.01 0.68 8.19
N THR A 88 -2.37 1.27 9.18
CA THR A 88 -1.82 2.62 9.15
C THR A 88 -0.31 2.59 9.39
N MET A 89 0.38 3.57 8.82
CA MET A 89 1.79 3.85 9.05
C MET A 89 2.02 5.36 9.08
N GLY A 90 3.00 5.81 9.85
CA GLY A 90 3.38 7.22 9.99
C GLY A 90 2.43 8.02 10.90
N GLY A 91 2.68 9.32 11.00
CA GLY A 91 1.93 10.21 11.91
C GLY A 91 1.79 11.66 11.43
N GLY A 92 2.33 12.00 10.26
CA GLY A 92 2.20 13.34 9.67
C GLY A 92 0.93 13.53 8.83
N ASN A 93 0.88 14.60 8.05
CA ASN A 93 -0.18 14.80 7.06
C ASN A 93 -0.04 13.80 5.89
N PHE A 94 -1.14 13.47 5.23
CA PHE A 94 -1.10 12.77 3.94
C PHE A 94 -0.72 13.75 2.84
N GLN A 95 0.57 13.83 2.57
CA GLN A 95 1.20 14.72 1.59
C GLN A 95 2.47 14.04 1.05
N ASP A 96 2.97 14.51 -0.09
CA ASP A 96 4.27 14.07 -0.62
C ASP A 96 5.36 14.15 0.47
N GLY A 97 6.17 13.12 0.55
CA GLY A 97 7.27 13.06 1.51
C GLY A 97 7.86 11.67 1.69
N ASP A 98 9.01 11.64 2.35
CA ASP A 98 9.81 10.42 2.48
C ASP A 98 9.16 9.42 3.44
N VAL A 99 9.19 8.16 3.03
CA VAL A 99 8.71 6.99 3.78
C VAL A 99 9.89 6.22 4.37
N SER A 100 10.97 6.06 3.60
CA SER A 100 12.26 5.55 4.04
C SER A 100 13.37 6.30 3.29
N GLU A 101 14.62 5.86 3.40
CA GLU A 101 15.74 6.41 2.61
C GLU A 101 15.58 6.18 1.10
N SER A 102 14.76 5.20 0.70
CA SER A 102 14.61 4.70 -0.67
C SER A 102 13.19 4.86 -1.23
N LEU A 103 12.21 5.14 -0.36
CA LEU A 103 10.78 5.19 -0.68
C LEU A 103 10.18 6.55 -0.37
N THR A 104 9.28 7.01 -1.22
CA THR A 104 8.53 8.26 -1.04
C THR A 104 7.03 8.03 -1.28
N LEU A 105 6.20 8.78 -0.56
CA LEU A 105 4.78 8.91 -0.86
C LEU A 105 4.59 9.96 -1.95
N ARG A 106 3.86 9.61 -3.01
CA ARG A 106 3.36 10.54 -4.03
C ARG A 106 1.84 10.58 -3.99
N VAL A 107 1.28 11.73 -3.66
CA VAL A 107 -0.17 11.95 -3.60
C VAL A 107 -0.66 12.36 -4.99
N ASP A 108 -1.55 11.56 -5.57
CA ASP A 108 -2.13 11.86 -6.89
C ASP A 108 -3.55 12.45 -6.82
N SER A 109 -4.20 12.33 -5.67
CA SER A 109 -5.54 12.89 -5.43
C SER A 109 -5.81 13.06 -3.94
N LYS A 110 -6.94 13.69 -3.61
CA LYS A 110 -7.34 13.91 -2.20
C LYS A 110 -7.57 12.62 -1.41
N SER A 111 -7.74 11.48 -2.07
CA SER A 111 -8.09 10.18 -1.45
C SER A 111 -7.10 9.06 -1.79
N HIS A 112 -6.06 9.34 -2.57
CA HIS A 112 -5.15 8.31 -3.05
C HIS A 112 -3.73 8.86 -3.25
N GLY A 113 -2.77 7.97 -3.06
CA GLY A 113 -1.37 8.16 -3.38
C GLY A 113 -0.70 6.80 -3.49
N VAL A 114 0.57 6.81 -3.89
CA VAL A 114 1.38 5.60 -4.00
C VAL A 114 2.67 5.76 -3.21
N ILE A 115 3.09 4.70 -2.54
CA ILE A 115 4.47 4.57 -2.09
C ILE A 115 5.27 4.08 -3.29
N CYS A 116 6.28 4.82 -3.74
CA CYS A 116 7.11 4.45 -4.89
C CYS A 116 8.61 4.66 -4.59
N PRO A 117 9.51 4.06 -5.38
CA PRO A 117 10.94 4.32 -5.28
C PRO A 117 11.31 5.80 -5.48
N MET A 118 12.32 6.28 -4.77
CA MET A 118 12.91 7.63 -4.98
C MET A 118 13.91 7.66 -6.15
N SER A 119 14.49 6.50 -6.48
CA SER A 119 15.44 6.32 -7.58
C SER A 119 15.15 5.00 -8.30
N LEU A 120 15.66 4.88 -9.53
CA LEU A 120 15.57 3.64 -10.30
C LEU A 120 16.17 2.46 -9.49
N MET A 121 15.42 1.39 -9.33
CA MET A 121 15.84 0.17 -8.62
C MET A 121 15.15 -1.06 -9.22
N ARG A 122 15.72 -2.26 -9.02
CA ARG A 122 15.10 -3.51 -9.48
C ARG A 122 13.81 -3.75 -8.71
N LEU A 123 12.84 -4.44 -9.34
CA LEU A 123 11.58 -4.80 -8.67
C LEU A 123 11.83 -5.53 -7.34
N ALA A 124 12.79 -6.46 -7.31
CA ALA A 124 13.12 -7.23 -6.10
C ALA A 124 13.63 -6.32 -4.96
N ASP A 125 14.47 -5.33 -5.28
CA ASP A 125 14.96 -4.35 -4.29
C ASP A 125 13.80 -3.51 -3.77
N TYR A 126 12.91 -3.06 -4.65
CA TYR A 126 11.72 -2.31 -4.23
C TYR A 126 10.81 -3.14 -3.31
N GLU A 127 10.61 -4.43 -3.58
CA GLU A 127 9.85 -5.33 -2.71
C GLU A 127 10.53 -5.54 -1.35
N ILE A 128 11.86 -5.62 -1.30
CA ILE A 128 12.65 -5.67 -0.05
C ILE A 128 12.47 -4.37 0.74
N GLU A 129 12.56 -3.22 0.08
CA GLU A 129 12.38 -1.91 0.72
C GLU A 129 10.96 -1.75 1.27
N LEU A 130 9.93 -2.18 0.54
CA LEU A 130 8.55 -2.23 1.05
C LEU A 130 8.45 -3.15 2.27
N ALA A 131 9.01 -4.36 2.21
CA ALA A 131 9.01 -5.31 3.31
C ALA A 131 9.72 -4.78 4.55
N SER A 132 10.77 -3.96 4.40
CA SER A 132 11.49 -3.34 5.51
C SER A 132 10.59 -2.41 6.37
N THR A 133 9.50 -1.89 5.78
CA THR A 133 8.53 -1.05 6.49
C THR A 133 7.54 -1.84 7.35
N ARG A 134 7.51 -3.18 7.24
CA ARG A 134 6.49 -4.06 7.84
C ARG A 134 6.20 -3.77 9.31
N GLU A 135 7.25 -3.56 10.11
CA GLU A 135 7.12 -3.34 11.54
C GLU A 135 6.41 -2.02 11.91
N GLN A 136 6.41 -1.06 10.99
CA GLN A 136 5.81 0.27 11.19
C GLN A 136 4.31 0.28 10.89
N TRP A 137 3.80 -0.77 10.26
CA TRP A 137 2.36 -0.92 10.01
C TRP A 137 1.66 -1.49 11.25
N GLY A 138 0.57 -0.84 11.64
CA GLY A 138 -0.34 -1.29 12.70
C GLY A 138 -1.79 -1.25 12.21
N VAL A 139 -2.65 -2.12 12.73
CA VAL A 139 -4.07 -2.11 12.40
C VAL A 139 -4.73 -0.85 13.00
N ASP A 140 -5.49 -0.11 12.20
CA ASP A 140 -6.29 1.05 12.61
C ASP A 140 -7.64 0.98 11.91
N GLU A 141 -8.66 0.57 12.67
CA GLU A 141 -10.02 0.32 12.20
C GLU A 141 -11.08 0.94 13.10
N ASP A 142 -10.68 1.87 13.95
CA ASP A 142 -11.56 2.60 14.86
C ASP A 142 -12.05 3.94 14.27
#